data_AF-Q0BRC0-F1
#
_entry.id   AF-Q0BRC0-F1
#
_cell.length_a   1.000
_cell.length_b   1.000
_cell.length_c   1.000
_cell.angle_alpha   90.00
_cell.angle_beta   90.00
_cell.angle_gamma   90.00
#
_symmetry.space_group_name_H-M   'P 1'
#
loop_
_entity.id
_entity.type
_entity.pdbx_description
1 polymer ?
#
loop_
_entity_poly.entity_id
_entity_poly.type
_entity_poly.pdbx_seq_one_letter_code
_entity_poly.pdbx_strand_id
1 'polypeptide(L)' 'MAVDPDPDPVSQALPDWTAPDGAPVTCAEKRRVLAENHRELAQVMQDAYEDAILMGVDPDMFRRSLLDMVQALKSPLHDS' A
#
# COMPACT_ATOMS: atom_id res chain seq x y z
N MET A 1 -4.93 -32.90 0.92
CA MET A 1 -5.16 -31.50 0.52
C MET A 1 -3.85 -30.77 0.75
N ALA A 2 -3.06 -30.59 -0.30
CA ALA A 2 -2.05 -29.55 -0.28
C ALA A 2 -2.86 -28.25 -0.29
N VAL A 3 -2.83 -27.50 0.81
CA VAL A 3 -3.22 -26.10 0.74
C VAL A 3 -2.10 -25.46 -0.05
N ASP A 4 -2.34 -25.19 -1.32
CA ASP A 4 -1.47 -24.28 -2.06
C ASP A 4 -1.38 -23.00 -1.21
N PRO A 5 -0.17 -22.53 -0.86
CA PRO A 5 -0.07 -21.23 -0.20
C PRO A 5 -0.72 -20.23 -1.16
N ASP A 6 -1.76 -19.55 -0.68
CA ASP A 6 -2.41 -18.47 -1.40
C ASP A 6 -1.32 -17.61 -2.04
N PRO A 7 -1.33 -17.36 -3.36
CA PRO A 7 -0.29 -16.56 -3.99
C PRO A 7 -0.25 -15.22 -3.28
N ASP A 8 0.84 -14.97 -2.56
CA ASP A 8 1.11 -13.74 -1.80
C ASP A 8 0.59 -12.54 -2.64
N PRO A 9 -0.53 -11.90 -2.25
CA PRO A 9 -1.19 -10.90 -3.11
C PRO A 9 -0.33 -9.64 -3.29
N VAL A 10 0.87 -9.62 -2.70
CA VAL A 10 1.85 -8.54 -2.73
C VAL A 10 3.10 -8.90 -3.55
N SER A 11 3.02 -9.87 -4.48
CA SER A 11 4.04 -9.99 -5.55
C SER A 11 3.96 -8.87 -6.62
N GLN A 12 3.18 -7.82 -6.35
CA GLN A 12 3.18 -6.61 -7.18
C GLN A 12 4.57 -5.99 -7.17
N ALA A 13 5.18 -5.89 -8.36
CA ALA A 13 6.43 -5.19 -8.55
C ALA A 13 6.29 -3.78 -7.95
N LEU A 14 7.19 -3.44 -7.03
CA LEU A 14 7.20 -2.12 -6.41
C LEU A 14 7.31 -1.05 -7.50
N PRO A 15 6.61 0.09 -7.34
CA PRO A 15 6.72 1.17 -8.28
C PRO A 15 8.16 1.71 -8.32
N ASP A 16 8.56 2.25 -9.46
CA ASP A 16 9.83 2.97 -9.61
C ASP A 16 9.76 4.29 -8.86
N TRP A 17 10.16 4.27 -7.59
CA TRP A 17 10.11 5.44 -6.71
C TRP A 17 11.08 6.54 -7.19
N THR A 18 10.57 7.76 -7.32
CA THR A 18 11.34 8.96 -7.66
C THR A 18 11.35 9.96 -6.51
N ALA A 19 12.44 10.71 -6.38
CA ALA A 19 12.53 11.89 -5.55
C ALA A 19 11.71 13.06 -6.15
N PRO A 20 11.48 14.16 -5.40
CA PRO A 20 10.71 15.31 -5.90
C PRO A 20 11.27 15.99 -7.15
N ASP A 21 12.58 15.87 -7.39
CA ASP A 21 13.27 16.37 -8.59
C ASP A 21 13.17 15.41 -9.79
N GLY A 22 12.47 14.29 -9.64
CA GLY A 22 12.30 13.25 -10.65
C GLY A 22 13.45 12.24 -10.71
N ALA A 23 14.51 12.38 -9.90
CA ALA A 23 15.60 11.41 -9.87
C ALA A 23 15.14 10.08 -9.25
N PRO A 24 15.57 8.92 -9.79
CA PRO A 24 15.20 7.63 -9.22
C PRO A 24 15.84 7.45 -7.83
N VAL A 25 15.12 6.78 -6.92
CA VAL A 25 15.67 6.41 -5.60
C VAL A 25 16.67 5.26 -5.76
N THR A 26 17.96 5.59 -5.91
CA THR A 26 19.02 4.62 -6.21
C THR A 26 19.67 3.98 -4.97
N CYS A 27 19.47 4.54 -3.77
CA CYS A 27 19.99 3.96 -2.54
C CYS A 27 19.29 2.64 -2.21
N ALA A 28 20.05 1.55 -2.09
CA ALA A 28 19.51 0.21 -1.83
C ALA A 28 18.74 0.14 -0.50
N GLU A 29 19.24 0.80 0.54
CA GLU A 29 18.59 0.84 1.86
C GLU A 29 17.24 1.56 1.81
N LYS A 30 17.17 2.73 1.15
CA LYS A 30 15.90 3.45 0.97
C LYS A 30 14.88 2.61 0.20
N ARG A 31 15.29 1.96 -0.89
CA ARG A 31 14.39 1.07 -1.65
C ARG A 31 13.91 -0.11 -0.81
N ARG A 32 14.78 -0.68 0.04
CA ARG A 32 14.38 -1.76 0.95
C ARG A 32 13.33 -1.29 1.94
N VAL A 33 13.52 -0.13 2.57
CA VAL A 33 12.53 0.43 3.51
C VAL A 33 11.20 0.71 2.79
N LEU A 34 11.23 1.29 1.59
CA LEU A 34 10.02 1.51 0.79
C LEU A 34 9.31 0.19 0.41
N ALA A 35 10.08 -0.88 0.13
CA ALA A 35 9.55 -2.22 -0.12
C ALA A 35 8.84 -2.80 1.11
N GLU A 36 9.49 -2.72 2.27
CA GLU A 36 8.95 -3.20 3.54
C GLU A 36 7.67 -2.43 3.90
N ASN A 37 7.70 -1.09 3.83
CA ASN A 37 6.54 -0.23 4.07
C ASN A 37 5.37 -0.54 3.13
N HIS A 38 5.63 -0.70 1.83
CA HIS A 38 4.59 -1.02 0.85
C HIS A 38 3.93 -2.35 1.17
N ARG A 39 4.73 -3.37 1.52
CA ARG A 39 4.21 -4.69 1.87
C ARG A 39 3.36 -4.65 3.13
N GLU A 40 3.83 -3.98 4.17
CA GLU A 40 3.10 -3.85 5.43
C GLU A 40 1.78 -3.11 5.24
N LEU A 41 1.78 -2.01 4.47
CA LEU A 41 0.55 -1.26 4.19
C LEU A 41 -0.43 -2.07 3.35
N ALA A 42 0.04 -2.81 2.35
CA ALA A 42 -0.81 -3.67 1.53
C ALA A 42 -1.50 -4.74 2.38
N GLN A 43 -0.78 -5.36 3.32
CA GLN A 43 -1.36 -6.34 4.23
C GLN A 43 -2.43 -5.70 5.12
N VAL A 44 -2.13 -4.56 5.76
CA VAL A 44 -3.08 -3.86 6.64
C VAL A 44 -4.34 -3.42 5.88
N MET A 45 -4.19 -2.93 4.64
CA MET A 45 -5.32 -2.55 3.80
C MET A 45 -6.17 -3.76 3.40
N GLN A 46 -5.55 -4.90 3.10
CA GLN A 46 -6.24 -6.15 2.76
C GLN A 46 -7.03 -6.68 3.96
N ASP A 47 -6.39 -6.78 5.13
CA ASP A 47 -7.04 -7.25 6.36
C ASP A 47 -8.27 -6.38 6.71
N ALA A 48 -8.12 -5.04 6.64
CA ALA A 48 -9.21 -4.12 6.91
C ALA A 48 -10.37 -4.24 5.88
N TYR A 49 -10.04 -4.55 4.62
CA TYR A 49 -11.03 -4.77 3.57
C TYR A 49 -11.80 -6.09 3.77
N GLU A 50 -11.11 -7.16 4.15
CA GLU A 50 -11.72 -8.45 4.49
C GLU A 50 -12.68 -8.33 5.67
N ASP A 51 -12.25 -7.65 6.74
CA ASP A 51 -13.10 -7.36 7.90
C ASP A 51 -14.36 -6.57 7.50
N ALA A 52 -14.21 -5.56 6.64
CA ALA A 52 -15.35 -4.78 6.15
C ALA A 52 -16.36 -5.65 5.39
N ILE A 53 -15.89 -6.55 4.53
CA ILE A 53 -16.75 -7.51 3.81
C ILE A 53 -17.46 -8.44 4.81
N LEU A 54 -16.75 -8.97 5.79
CA LEU A 54 -17.32 -9.85 6.82
C LEU A 54 -18.39 -9.15 7.66
N MET A 55 -18.26 -7.83 7.85
CA MET A 55 -19.27 -6.99 8.52
C MET A 55 -20.45 -6.58 7.62
N GLY A 56 -20.47 -6.99 6.34
CA GLY A 56 -21.55 -6.71 5.40
C GLY A 56 -21.48 -5.32 4.75
N VAL A 57 -20.29 -4.70 4.71
CA VAL A 57 -20.07 -3.43 4.03
C VAL A 57 -20.00 -3.66 2.51
N ASP A 58 -20.53 -2.72 1.73
CA ASP A 58 -20.34 -2.70 0.27
C ASP A 58 -18.84 -2.59 -0.08
N PRO A 59 -18.25 -3.59 -0.79
CA PRO A 59 -16.83 -3.59 -1.12
C PRO A 59 -16.38 -2.37 -1.92
N ASP A 60 -17.22 -1.88 -2.85
CA ASP A 60 -16.88 -0.73 -3.68
C ASP A 60 -16.93 0.58 -2.87
N MET A 61 -17.81 0.65 -1.88
CA MET A 61 -17.84 1.77 -0.93
C MET A 61 -16.57 1.78 -0.06
N PHE A 62 -16.13 0.62 0.45
CA PHE A 62 -14.93 0.55 1.27
C PHE A 62 -13.66 0.90 0.47
N ARG A 63 -13.53 0.42 -0.77
CA ARG A 63 -12.42 0.78 -1.66
C ARG A 63 -12.34 2.30 -1.90
N ARG A 64 -13.48 2.96 -2.09
CA ARG A 64 -13.55 4.42 -2.20
C ARG A 64 -13.08 5.11 -0.92
N SER A 65 -13.50 4.62 0.25
CA SER A 65 -13.03 5.12 1.54
C SER A 65 -11.50 5.00 1.70
N LEU A 66 -10.92 3.86 1.31
CA LEU A 66 -9.45 3.69 1.31
C LEU A 66 -8.76 4.71 0.39
N LEU A 67 -9.30 4.94 -0.81
CA LEU A 67 -8.77 5.93 -1.75
C LEU A 67 -8.86 7.35 -1.20
N ASP A 68 -9.99 7.72 -0.60
CA ASP A 68 -10.20 9.04 0.01
C ASP A 68 -9.21 9.29 1.16
N MET A 69 -8.90 8.26 1.96
CA MET A 69 -7.87 8.35 3.00
C MET A 69 -6.48 8.61 2.41
N VAL A 70 -6.11 7.95 1.30
CA VAL A 70 -4.84 8.18 0.61
C VAL A 70 -4.78 9.60 0.04
N GLN A 71 -5.87 10.10 -0.53
CA GLN A 71 -5.93 11.48 -1.06
C GLN A 71 -5.83 12.54 0.04
N ALA A 72 -6.29 12.23 1.26
CA ALA A 72 -6.24 13.14 2.40
C ALA A 72 -4.88 13.17 3.14
N LEU A 73 -3.89 12.36 2.71
CA LEU A 73 -2.56 12.36 3.30
C LEU A 73 -1.92 13.76 3.21
N LYS A 74 -1.40 14.25 4.33
CA LYS A 74 -0.74 15.55 4.41
C LYS A 74 0.77 15.39 4.29
N SER A 75 1.39 16.20 3.45
CA SER A 75 2.85 16.29 3.42
C SER A 75 3.36 16.86 4.75
N PRO A 76 4.33 16.21 5.42
CA PRO A 76 5.01 16.79 6.58
C PRO A 76 6.03 17.87 6.17
N LEU A 77 6.40 17.95 4.88
CA LEU A 77 7.26 19.00 4.35
C LEU A 77 6.42 20.28 4.22
N HIS A 78 6.57 21.17 5.19
CA HIS A 78 6.10 22.55 5.10
C HIS A 78 6.98 23.29 4.08
N ASP A 79 6.36 24.08 3.19
CA ASP A 79 7.09 25.03 2.34
C ASP A 79 7.97 25.92 3.24
N SER A 80 9.29 25.89 3.01
CA SER A 80 10.25 26.88 3.51
C SER A 80 11.39 27.01 2.50
#